data_AF-A0A2V2BR11-F1
#
_entry.id   AF-A0A2V2BR11-F1
#
_cell.length_a   1.000
_cell.length_b   1.000
_cell.length_c   1.000
_cell.angle_alpha   90.00
_cell.angle_beta   90.00
_cell.angle_gamma   90.00
#
_symmetry.space_group_name_H-M   'P 1'
#
loop_
_entity.id
_entity.type
_entity.pdbx_description
1 polymer ?
#
loop_
_entity_poly.entity_id
_entity_poly.type
_entity_poly.pdbx_seq_one_letter_code
_entity_poly.pdbx_strand_id
1 'polypeptide(L)'
;MISAFPNSSHFCRGHSAAYGLLRKVFAGFLSFISFICAAFAQTYSDYYFIPTSGDNNKLNDVGNYNVGSISGEPAASLPDFNANVFITADSNGYTANSNYANFNARDVVFKVGDSGTGSNGAWFLLTENNTATIRGDFLFSARSAANWVQAESGVKVLSGANFQVSGDFIVENNNIAGANNAGFKFAFKHHSSDHTNGSVFIGGNLLFRAAGRGTNWPTERIEMLTKVTNFTVNGYVDLTQPIVRGSKSNLIWDLKCGGDSSAGDVGNIRVGGLRGDGALKLSKQNSTVNLEFSNSEDHAWAGSLGIVDSTSVFNVTMYANNSGAKQTLRFAADSSNLDDNDACRNSAIHVPNSVSVENGILEMNFSGNVGGKLSVNGSSAAFGATGVSPDYEYGSVAFSRIDWGGGAFAFDIFPNIDAGDLITAAKVDGDPDSGIFNVVSGASGLEMKFNVSARDLEMFLYENGVESYERAIMAWETSSNIGEYLGDIALAVSDGVEVRLFVRDDSLVASFSAVPEPAAVAAYFAAMALALAAIRRGARKS
;
A
#
# COMPACT_ATOMS: atom_id res chain seq x y z
N MET A 1 59.45 45.17 18.64
CA MET A 1 58.25 45.71 19.32
C MET A 1 57.10 45.62 18.31
N ILE A 2 56.25 44.59 18.48
CA ILE A 2 54.83 44.43 18.08
C ILE A 2 54.39 45.18 16.79
N SER A 3 54.46 44.54 15.62
CA SER A 3 53.42 43.75 14.90
C SER A 3 52.63 44.57 13.86
N ALA A 4 52.82 44.24 12.59
CA ALA A 4 52.15 44.83 11.44
C ALA A 4 51.46 43.74 10.59
N PHE A 5 50.16 43.96 10.32
CA PHE A 5 49.44 43.79 9.05
C PHE A 5 49.43 42.43 8.30
N PRO A 6 48.45 42.22 7.39
CA PRO A 6 47.68 40.98 7.28
C PRO A 6 48.11 40.15 6.07
N ASN A 7 47.86 38.85 6.13
CA ASN A 7 48.09 37.94 5.00
C ASN A 7 46.80 37.33 4.46
N SER A 8 46.77 37.33 3.14
CA SER A 8 45.84 36.72 2.21
C SER A 8 45.99 35.18 2.10
N SER A 9 44.84 34.54 1.87
CA SER A 9 44.54 33.40 0.97
C SER A 9 45.35 32.08 1.02
N HIS A 10 44.69 30.96 1.38
CA HIS A 10 44.18 29.89 0.47
C HIS A 10 44.00 28.51 1.16
N PHE A 11 42.92 27.81 0.75
CA PHE A 11 42.71 26.35 0.67
C PHE A 11 42.22 25.49 1.87
N CYS A 12 40.99 24.97 1.67
CA CYS A 12 40.45 23.61 1.89
C CYS A 12 40.03 23.03 3.26
N ARG A 13 38.76 22.57 3.22
CA ARG A 13 38.14 21.34 3.76
C ARG A 13 38.08 21.12 5.28
N GLY A 14 36.88 20.78 5.75
CA GLY A 14 36.72 19.81 6.84
C GLY A 14 35.51 20.02 7.75
N HIS A 15 34.44 19.27 7.47
CA HIS A 15 33.47 18.68 8.40
C HIS A 15 33.58 19.00 9.91
N SER A 16 32.43 19.27 10.55
CA SER A 16 31.84 18.30 11.50
C SER A 16 30.58 18.88 12.15
N ALA A 17 29.44 18.54 11.58
CA ALA A 17 28.15 18.53 12.27
C ALA A 17 28.15 17.36 13.27
N ALA A 18 28.41 17.63 14.56
CA ALA A 18 28.41 16.61 15.61
C ALA A 18 27.55 16.99 16.84
N TYR A 19 26.52 17.82 16.64
CA TYR A 19 25.60 18.19 17.73
C TYR A 19 24.11 17.93 17.43
N GLY A 20 23.79 17.33 16.28
CA GLY A 20 22.40 16.97 15.91
C GLY A 20 22.05 15.48 16.04
N LEU A 21 23.03 14.58 16.21
CA LEU A 21 22.81 13.13 16.14
C LEU A 21 22.61 12.44 17.50
N LEU A 22 22.92 13.11 18.61
CA LEU A 22 22.94 12.50 19.95
C LEU A 22 21.58 12.49 20.68
N ARG A 23 20.51 13.08 20.10
CA ARG A 23 19.15 13.03 20.69
C ARG A 23 18.18 12.05 20.01
N LYS A 24 18.53 11.45 18.87
CA LYS A 24 17.67 10.46 18.18
C LYS A 24 18.12 9.01 18.34
N VAL A 25 19.32 8.76 18.89
CA VAL A 25 19.82 7.41 19.19
C VAL A 25 19.42 6.92 20.59
N PHE A 26 18.90 7.79 21.46
CA PHE A 26 18.51 7.44 22.83
C PHE A 26 17.10 6.84 23.00
N ALA A 27 16.28 6.81 21.93
CA ALA A 27 14.97 6.15 21.95
C ALA A 27 14.99 4.70 21.40
N GLY A 28 16.05 4.31 20.69
CA GLY A 28 16.22 2.97 20.11
C GLY A 28 17.16 2.03 20.87
N PHE A 29 17.81 2.49 21.95
CA PHE A 29 18.83 1.71 22.67
C PHE A 29 18.37 1.19 24.05
N LEU A 30 17.18 1.59 24.52
CA LEU A 30 16.55 1.06 25.73
C LEU A 30 15.73 -0.23 25.49
N SER A 31 15.59 -0.66 24.25
CA SER A 31 14.92 -1.93 23.88
C SER A 31 15.89 -3.10 23.67
N PHE A 32 17.21 -2.89 23.72
CA PHE A 32 18.21 -3.92 23.37
C PHE A 32 19.06 -4.46 24.54
N ILE A 33 18.86 -3.99 25.77
CA ILE A 33 19.53 -4.54 26.96
C ILE A 33 18.48 -4.97 27.99
N SER A 34 17.73 -6.02 27.67
CA SER A 34 16.99 -6.84 28.65
C SER A 34 16.86 -8.32 28.21
N PHE A 35 17.52 -8.74 27.12
CA PHE A 35 17.35 -10.08 26.52
C PHE A 35 18.55 -11.01 26.70
N ILE A 36 19.25 -10.94 27.84
CA ILE A 36 20.12 -12.03 28.28
C ILE A 36 19.82 -12.32 29.75
N CYS A 37 18.70 -12.99 29.99
CA CYS A 37 18.47 -13.79 31.19
C CYS A 37 17.49 -14.93 30.86
N ALA A 38 18.06 -16.13 30.75
CA ALA A 38 17.45 -17.45 30.82
C ALA A 38 16.32 -17.79 29.81
N ALA A 39 16.68 -18.66 28.86
CA ALA A 39 15.74 -19.56 28.20
C ALA A 39 15.16 -20.56 29.22
N PHE A 40 14.23 -20.09 30.04
CA PHE A 40 13.20 -20.96 30.57
C PHE A 40 12.19 -21.17 29.43
N ALA A 41 11.75 -22.41 29.22
CA ALA A 41 10.54 -22.64 28.44
C ALA A 41 9.42 -21.84 29.14
N GLN A 42 9.09 -20.67 28.61
CA GLN A 42 8.10 -19.81 29.21
C GLN A 42 6.76 -20.52 29.01
N THR A 43 6.26 -21.15 30.07
CA THR A 43 4.96 -21.80 30.05
C THR A 43 3.92 -20.69 30.00
N TYR A 44 3.27 -20.53 28.86
CA TYR A 44 2.17 -19.59 28.71
C TYR A 44 0.92 -20.17 29.35
N SER A 45 0.15 -19.30 30.00
CA SER A 45 -1.11 -19.70 30.62
C SER A 45 -2.25 -19.49 29.65
N ASP A 46 -3.06 -20.53 29.43
CA ASP A 46 -4.24 -20.42 28.58
C ASP A 46 -5.44 -19.97 29.43
N TYR A 47 -6.01 -18.83 29.06
CA TYR A 47 -7.17 -18.22 29.70
C TYR A 47 -8.39 -18.37 28.79
N TYR A 48 -9.46 -18.94 29.30
CA TYR A 48 -10.71 -19.13 28.57
C TYR A 48 -11.76 -18.20 29.15
N PHE A 49 -12.19 -17.23 28.36
CA PHE A 49 -13.27 -16.32 28.72
C PHE A 49 -14.61 -17.04 28.62
N ILE A 50 -15.37 -17.00 29.70
CA ILE A 50 -16.65 -17.69 29.85
C ILE A 50 -17.72 -16.62 29.92
N PRO A 51 -18.46 -16.37 28.83
CA PRO A 51 -19.53 -15.40 28.87
C PRO A 51 -20.58 -15.86 29.88
N THR A 52 -20.99 -14.96 30.78
CA THR A 52 -22.17 -15.15 31.62
C THR A 52 -23.36 -14.50 30.93
N SER A 53 -24.54 -15.13 30.92
CA SER A 53 -25.75 -14.49 30.40
C SER A 53 -26.08 -13.27 31.27
N GLY A 54 -26.01 -12.05 30.71
CA GLY A 54 -26.34 -10.79 31.41
C GLY A 54 -25.23 -9.72 31.35
N ASP A 55 -25.36 -8.65 32.16
CA ASP A 55 -24.49 -7.45 32.18
C ASP A 55 -23.05 -7.69 32.71
N ASN A 56 -22.69 -8.95 32.99
CA ASN A 56 -21.42 -9.33 33.61
C ASN A 56 -20.33 -9.78 32.62
N ASN A 57 -20.51 -9.58 31.30
CA ASN A 57 -19.54 -9.95 30.26
C ASN A 57 -18.36 -8.96 30.12
N LYS A 58 -17.61 -8.79 31.20
CA LYS A 58 -16.50 -7.84 31.29
C LYS A 58 -15.16 -8.55 31.16
N LEU A 59 -14.32 -8.12 30.21
CA LEU A 59 -12.97 -8.69 30.01
C LEU A 59 -12.01 -8.38 31.17
N ASN A 60 -12.33 -7.36 31.96
CA ASN A 60 -11.56 -6.96 33.13
C ASN A 60 -12.11 -7.52 34.45
N ASP A 61 -13.00 -8.51 34.40
CA ASP A 61 -13.43 -9.26 35.59
C ASP A 61 -12.78 -10.65 35.60
N VAL A 62 -12.02 -10.93 36.67
CA VAL A 62 -11.32 -12.20 36.85
C VAL A 62 -12.27 -13.39 36.94
N GLY A 63 -13.49 -13.18 37.47
CA GLY A 63 -14.49 -14.24 37.63
C GLY A 63 -15.01 -14.79 36.31
N ASN A 64 -14.73 -14.13 35.19
CA ASN A 64 -15.14 -14.57 33.84
C ASN A 64 -14.09 -15.43 33.13
N TYR A 65 -13.02 -15.85 33.81
CA TYR A 65 -11.97 -16.66 33.20
C TYR A 65 -11.77 -17.98 33.94
N ASN A 66 -11.60 -19.06 33.17
CA ASN A 66 -10.98 -20.31 33.63
C ASN A 66 -9.58 -20.46 33.02
N VAL A 67 -8.70 -21.21 33.70
CA VAL A 67 -7.33 -21.47 33.25
C VAL A 67 -7.17 -22.90 32.75
N GLY A 68 -6.39 -23.08 31.68
CA GLY A 68 -6.01 -24.37 31.09
C GLY A 68 -7.07 -25.02 30.20
N SER A 69 -8.36 -24.80 30.47
CA SER A 69 -9.46 -25.18 29.57
C SER A 69 -10.73 -24.38 29.90
N ILE A 70 -11.74 -24.45 29.02
CA ILE A 70 -13.05 -23.81 29.26
C ILE A 70 -13.74 -24.29 30.55
N SER A 71 -13.54 -25.55 30.94
CA SER A 71 -14.04 -26.15 32.19
C SER A 71 -12.96 -26.29 33.26
N GLY A 72 -11.89 -25.50 33.16
CA GLY A 72 -10.78 -25.50 34.11
C GLY A 72 -11.11 -24.81 35.43
N GLU A 73 -10.09 -24.63 36.25
CA GLU A 73 -10.23 -23.89 37.51
C GLU A 73 -10.46 -22.39 37.24
N PRO A 74 -11.26 -21.70 38.07
CA PRO A 74 -11.40 -20.24 38.02
C PRO A 74 -10.05 -19.53 38.10
N ALA A 75 -9.87 -18.50 37.28
CA ALA A 75 -8.65 -17.72 37.29
C ALA A 75 -8.46 -17.00 38.63
N ALA A 76 -7.21 -16.97 39.11
CA ALA A 76 -6.85 -16.22 40.31
C ALA A 76 -6.47 -14.75 40.02
N SER A 77 -6.25 -14.40 38.75
CA SER A 77 -5.86 -13.06 38.30
C SER A 77 -6.26 -12.85 36.84
N LEU A 78 -6.35 -11.60 36.39
CA LEU A 78 -6.61 -11.28 34.98
C LEU A 78 -5.46 -11.74 34.06
N PRO A 79 -5.73 -12.00 32.77
CA PRO A 79 -4.66 -12.30 31.81
C PRO A 79 -3.66 -11.15 31.72
N ASP A 80 -2.40 -11.50 31.48
CA ASP A 80 -1.29 -10.58 31.27
C ASP A 80 -0.53 -10.90 29.96
N PHE A 81 0.64 -10.31 29.78
CA PHE A 81 1.46 -10.53 28.59
C PHE A 81 2.05 -11.95 28.44
N ASN A 82 1.83 -12.84 29.41
CA ASN A 82 2.22 -14.25 29.37
C ASN A 82 1.00 -15.17 29.18
N ALA A 83 -0.19 -14.61 28.97
CA ALA A 83 -1.42 -15.36 28.81
C ALA A 83 -1.91 -15.40 27.36
N ASN A 84 -2.30 -16.58 26.87
CA ASN A 84 -3.10 -16.71 25.65
C ASN A 84 -4.58 -16.63 26.04
N VAL A 85 -5.37 -15.81 25.35
CA VAL A 85 -6.78 -15.58 25.71
C VAL A 85 -7.70 -16.12 24.62
N PHE A 86 -8.58 -17.03 25.01
CA PHE A 86 -9.59 -17.64 24.16
C PHE A 86 -10.97 -17.10 24.52
N ILE A 87 -11.58 -16.41 23.56
CA ILE A 87 -12.90 -15.80 23.68
C ILE A 87 -13.85 -16.55 22.75
N THR A 88 -14.97 -17.02 23.27
CA THR A 88 -16.04 -17.62 22.47
C THR A 88 -17.32 -16.82 22.63
N ALA A 89 -17.90 -16.34 21.53
CA ALA A 89 -19.26 -15.79 21.52
C ALA A 89 -20.28 -16.90 21.26
N ASP A 90 -21.31 -16.98 22.10
CA ASP A 90 -22.39 -17.96 22.02
C ASP A 90 -23.50 -17.57 21.03
N SER A 91 -24.52 -18.43 20.94
CA SER A 91 -25.49 -18.35 19.86
C SER A 91 -26.52 -17.22 19.93
N ASN A 92 -26.56 -16.47 21.02
CA ASN A 92 -27.58 -15.44 21.25
C ASN A 92 -27.12 -14.04 20.82
N GLY A 93 -26.01 -13.95 20.09
CA GLY A 93 -25.73 -12.80 19.21
C GLY A 93 -25.37 -11.49 19.91
N TYR A 94 -25.14 -11.50 21.22
CA TYR A 94 -24.55 -10.36 21.93
C TYR A 94 -23.50 -10.86 22.91
N THR A 95 -22.24 -10.77 22.50
CA THR A 95 -21.11 -10.78 23.42
C THR A 95 -20.35 -9.50 23.18
N ALA A 96 -20.79 -8.41 23.81
CA ALA A 96 -19.92 -7.26 23.99
C ALA A 96 -18.99 -7.60 25.15
N ASN A 97 -17.83 -8.15 24.81
CA ASN A 97 -16.75 -8.36 25.75
C ASN A 97 -16.21 -6.98 26.11
N SER A 98 -16.82 -6.40 27.15
CA SER A 98 -16.71 -4.98 27.44
C SER A 98 -15.51 -4.79 28.35
N ASN A 99 -14.53 -4.06 27.86
CA ASN A 99 -13.33 -3.78 28.59
C ASN A 99 -13.34 -2.33 29.10
N TYR A 100 -13.68 -2.19 30.38
CA TYR A 100 -13.68 -0.91 31.09
C TYR A 100 -12.30 -0.54 31.66
N ALA A 101 -11.27 -1.35 31.39
CA ALA A 101 -9.89 -1.11 31.80
C ALA A 101 -8.91 -1.43 30.65
N ASN A 102 -7.60 -1.40 30.92
CA ASN A 102 -6.62 -1.92 29.97
C ASN A 102 -6.69 -3.45 29.90
N PHE A 103 -6.50 -4.01 28.70
CA PHE A 103 -6.42 -5.46 28.47
C PHE A 103 -5.05 -5.83 27.92
N ASN A 104 -4.43 -6.84 28.51
CA ASN A 104 -3.11 -7.32 28.11
C ASN A 104 -3.19 -8.82 27.84
N ALA A 105 -2.64 -9.24 26.72
CA ALA A 105 -2.51 -10.64 26.36
C ALA A 105 -1.22 -10.87 25.58
N ARG A 106 -0.79 -12.13 25.52
CA ARG A 106 0.16 -12.58 24.50
C ARG A 106 -0.57 -12.75 23.18
N ASP A 107 -1.37 -13.79 23.05
CA ASP A 107 -2.16 -14.12 21.86
C ASP A 107 -3.65 -14.05 22.20
N VAL A 108 -4.48 -13.66 21.24
CA VAL A 108 -5.95 -13.68 21.40
C VAL A 108 -6.60 -14.44 20.27
N VAL A 109 -7.47 -15.37 20.64
CA VAL A 109 -8.34 -16.09 19.72
C VAL A 109 -9.78 -15.77 20.06
N PHE A 110 -10.44 -15.02 19.18
CA PHE A 110 -11.86 -14.70 19.29
C PHE A 110 -12.66 -15.49 18.26
N LYS A 111 -13.39 -16.50 18.73
CA LYS A 111 -14.26 -17.35 17.92
C LYS A 111 -15.73 -17.01 18.10
N VAL A 112 -16.45 -16.92 17.00
CA VAL A 112 -17.91 -16.81 16.98
C VAL A 112 -18.51 -18.15 16.58
N GLY A 113 -19.43 -18.67 17.39
CA GLY A 113 -20.02 -20.01 17.24
C GLY A 113 -21.00 -20.18 16.06
N ASP A 114 -21.60 -21.37 15.98
CA ASP A 114 -22.31 -21.91 14.80
C ASP A 114 -23.57 -21.17 14.35
N SER A 115 -24.17 -20.37 15.23
CA SER A 115 -25.31 -19.50 14.88
C SER A 115 -24.89 -18.21 14.17
N GLY A 116 -23.60 -17.99 13.96
CA GLY A 116 -23.04 -16.73 13.47
C GLY A 116 -23.15 -15.60 14.49
N THR A 117 -23.06 -14.37 13.99
CA THR A 117 -22.94 -13.15 14.81
C THR A 117 -24.27 -12.66 15.43
N GLY A 118 -25.39 -13.30 15.10
CA GLY A 118 -26.74 -12.86 15.47
C GLY A 118 -27.08 -11.45 14.96
N SER A 119 -28.18 -10.87 15.46
CA SER A 119 -28.61 -9.53 15.03
C SER A 119 -27.81 -8.36 15.61
N ASN A 120 -27.03 -8.60 16.69
CA ASN A 120 -26.30 -7.52 17.38
C ASN A 120 -24.77 -7.59 17.19
N GLY A 121 -24.26 -8.68 16.60
CA GLY A 121 -22.84 -8.85 16.33
C GLY A 121 -22.04 -9.36 17.54
N ALA A 122 -20.84 -9.88 17.27
CA ALA A 122 -19.85 -10.25 18.28
C ALA A 122 -18.76 -9.18 18.36
N TRP A 123 -18.48 -8.66 19.57
CA TRP A 123 -17.62 -7.49 19.73
C TRP A 123 -16.57 -7.66 20.83
N PHE A 124 -15.33 -7.37 20.48
CA PHE A 124 -14.30 -6.98 21.44
C PHE A 124 -14.43 -5.48 21.66
N LEU A 125 -14.97 -5.04 22.80
CA LEU A 125 -15.25 -3.63 23.07
C LEU A 125 -14.19 -3.05 23.99
N LEU A 126 -13.50 -2.04 23.52
CA LEU A 126 -12.61 -1.19 24.30
C LEU A 126 -13.30 0.14 24.59
N THR A 127 -13.60 0.40 25.87
CA THR A 127 -14.26 1.65 26.25
C THR A 127 -13.30 2.83 26.17
N GLU A 128 -13.83 4.04 26.35
CA GLU A 128 -13.07 5.28 26.18
C GLU A 128 -11.77 5.30 26.99
N ASN A 129 -10.72 5.83 26.38
CA ASN A 129 -9.39 6.03 26.96
C ASN A 129 -8.67 4.75 27.46
N ASN A 130 -9.19 3.56 27.16
CA ASN A 130 -8.53 2.30 27.50
C ASN A 130 -7.65 1.79 26.35
N THR A 131 -6.69 0.95 26.68
CA THR A 131 -5.78 0.32 25.72
C THR A 131 -5.86 -1.20 25.82
N ALA A 132 -6.01 -1.87 24.67
CA ALA A 132 -5.78 -3.30 24.54
C ALA A 132 -4.41 -3.51 23.87
N THR A 133 -3.52 -4.25 24.52
CA THR A 133 -2.18 -4.58 24.01
C THR A 133 -2.00 -6.09 23.93
N ILE A 134 -1.88 -6.60 22.70
CA ILE A 134 -1.63 -8.00 22.36
C ILE A 134 -0.21 -8.10 21.79
N ARG A 135 0.67 -8.89 22.41
CA ARG A 135 2.10 -8.97 22.01
C ARG A 135 2.41 -9.95 20.89
N GLY A 136 1.56 -10.95 20.71
CA GLY A 136 1.59 -11.88 19.59
C GLY A 136 0.43 -11.56 18.65
N ASP A 137 -0.30 -12.59 18.26
CA ASP A 137 -1.29 -12.52 17.19
C ASP A 137 -2.72 -12.35 17.72
N PHE A 138 -3.57 -11.78 16.89
CA PHE A 138 -5.01 -11.72 17.11
C PHE A 138 -5.75 -12.45 15.99
N LEU A 139 -6.48 -13.52 16.33
CA LEU A 139 -7.34 -14.23 15.40
C LEU A 139 -8.80 -13.94 15.70
N PHE A 140 -9.51 -13.33 14.75
CA PHE A 140 -10.96 -13.33 14.70
C PHE A 140 -11.44 -14.43 13.75
N SER A 141 -12.21 -15.39 14.24
CA SER A 141 -12.75 -16.48 13.42
C SER A 141 -14.26 -16.54 13.57
N ALA A 142 -14.98 -16.32 12.48
CA ALA A 142 -16.43 -16.42 12.46
C ALA A 142 -16.86 -17.69 11.74
N ARG A 143 -17.73 -18.46 12.39
CA ARG A 143 -18.39 -19.63 11.80
C ARG A 143 -19.76 -19.22 11.29
N SER A 144 -19.95 -19.18 9.97
CA SER A 144 -21.21 -18.77 9.35
C SER A 144 -22.04 -19.97 8.90
N ALA A 145 -23.32 -19.99 9.30
CA ALA A 145 -24.30 -21.00 8.90
C ALA A 145 -25.58 -20.43 8.24
N ALA A 146 -25.70 -19.10 8.06
CA ALA A 146 -26.98 -18.44 7.80
C ALA A 146 -26.96 -17.36 6.69
N ASN A 147 -28.13 -17.20 6.04
CA ASN A 147 -28.47 -16.17 5.05
C ASN A 147 -28.02 -14.76 5.45
N TRP A 148 -27.54 -13.98 4.47
CA TRP A 148 -26.72 -12.73 4.47
C TRP A 148 -27.05 -11.58 5.43
N VAL A 149 -27.90 -11.75 6.43
CA VAL A 149 -28.14 -10.77 7.49
C VAL A 149 -27.23 -11.09 8.67
N GLN A 150 -25.92 -10.99 8.46
CA GLN A 150 -24.97 -10.96 9.58
C GLN A 150 -24.73 -9.52 9.99
N ALA A 151 -25.06 -9.20 11.24
CA ALA A 151 -24.65 -7.96 11.84
C ALA A 151 -23.11 -7.85 11.80
N GLU A 152 -22.62 -6.61 11.67
CA GLU A 152 -21.20 -6.32 11.81
C GLU A 152 -20.65 -6.96 13.09
N SER A 153 -19.41 -7.42 13.05
CA SER A 153 -18.68 -7.95 14.22
C SER A 153 -17.23 -7.52 14.17
N GLY A 154 -16.51 -7.64 15.27
CA GLY A 154 -15.08 -7.31 15.31
C GLY A 154 -14.71 -6.51 16.54
N VAL A 155 -14.06 -5.37 16.36
CA VAL A 155 -13.48 -4.57 17.44
C VAL A 155 -14.15 -3.21 17.52
N LYS A 156 -14.72 -2.89 18.68
CA LYS A 156 -15.20 -1.54 18.99
C LYS A 156 -14.09 -0.78 19.73
N VAL A 157 -13.64 0.32 19.16
CA VAL A 157 -12.61 1.21 19.71
C VAL A 157 -13.26 2.58 19.93
N LEU A 158 -13.63 2.88 21.18
CA LEU A 158 -14.28 4.15 21.52
C LEU A 158 -13.27 5.31 21.58
N SER A 159 -13.78 6.51 21.90
CA SER A 159 -12.98 7.74 21.94
C SER A 159 -11.74 7.61 22.83
N GLY A 160 -10.58 8.00 22.30
CA GLY A 160 -9.29 7.94 23.01
C GLY A 160 -8.77 6.51 23.27
N ALA A 161 -9.49 5.48 22.83
CA ALA A 161 -9.08 4.10 23.03
C ALA A 161 -8.07 3.64 21.96
N ASN A 162 -7.20 2.70 22.35
CA ASN A 162 -6.14 2.17 21.48
C ASN A 162 -6.17 0.65 21.45
N PHE A 163 -6.37 0.07 20.26
CA PHE A 163 -6.27 -1.37 20.06
C PHE A 163 -4.96 -1.70 19.34
N GLN A 164 -4.07 -2.44 20.01
CA GLN A 164 -2.71 -2.71 19.55
C GLN A 164 -2.43 -4.20 19.51
N VAL A 165 -2.02 -4.70 18.34
CA VAL A 165 -1.51 -6.06 18.13
C VAL A 165 -0.08 -5.93 17.62
N SER A 166 0.88 -6.61 18.22
CA SER A 166 2.29 -6.53 17.78
C SER A 166 2.62 -7.53 16.67
N GLY A 167 1.93 -8.68 16.65
CA GLY A 167 2.00 -9.67 15.58
C GLY A 167 0.93 -9.46 14.52
N ASP A 168 0.50 -10.56 13.90
CA ASP A 168 -0.47 -10.57 12.82
C ASP A 168 -1.91 -10.43 13.35
N PHE A 169 -2.75 -9.76 12.56
CA PHE A 169 -4.20 -9.75 12.74
C PHE A 169 -4.84 -10.61 11.65
N ILE A 170 -5.54 -11.66 12.05
CA ILE A 170 -6.11 -12.63 11.13
C ILE A 170 -7.63 -12.59 11.23
N VAL A 171 -8.30 -12.36 10.10
CA VAL A 171 -9.75 -12.47 9.95
C VAL A 171 -10.04 -13.75 9.17
N GLU A 172 -10.65 -14.72 9.84
CA GLU A 172 -10.95 -16.02 9.29
C GLU A 172 -12.45 -16.22 9.10
N ASN A 173 -12.82 -16.61 7.89
CA ASN A 173 -14.13 -17.19 7.62
C ASN A 173 -14.07 -18.71 7.75
N ASN A 174 -14.73 -19.27 8.78
CA ASN A 174 -14.70 -20.69 9.09
C ASN A 174 -16.05 -21.37 8.82
N ASN A 175 -16.44 -21.40 7.55
CA ASN A 175 -17.77 -21.86 7.11
C ASN A 175 -18.08 -23.32 7.43
N ILE A 176 -19.37 -23.59 7.67
CA ILE A 176 -19.90 -24.96 7.77
C ILE A 176 -20.13 -25.51 6.35
N ALA A 177 -19.65 -26.73 6.10
CA ALA A 177 -19.93 -27.44 4.86
C ALA A 177 -21.45 -27.55 4.62
N GLY A 178 -21.92 -27.14 3.44
CA GLY A 178 -23.36 -27.14 3.12
C GLY A 178 -24.09 -25.81 3.38
N ALA A 179 -23.42 -24.79 3.93
CA ALA A 179 -24.05 -23.48 4.12
C ALA A 179 -24.34 -22.82 2.76
N ASN A 180 -25.60 -22.40 2.58
CA ASN A 180 -26.07 -21.75 1.36
C ASN A 180 -25.78 -20.24 1.32
N ASN A 181 -25.23 -19.67 2.39
CA ASN A 181 -24.87 -18.26 2.51
C ASN A 181 -23.91 -18.06 3.67
N ALA A 182 -22.64 -17.73 3.43
CA ALA A 182 -21.60 -18.00 4.42
C ALA A 182 -20.54 -16.89 4.54
N GLY A 183 -20.97 -15.63 4.43
CA GLY A 183 -20.10 -14.44 4.52
C GLY A 183 -20.36 -13.65 5.78
N PHE A 184 -19.48 -12.69 6.09
CA PHE A 184 -19.64 -11.80 7.23
C PHE A 184 -18.96 -10.44 7.04
N LYS A 185 -19.35 -9.48 7.89
CA LYS A 185 -18.75 -8.14 7.95
C LYS A 185 -17.90 -8.02 9.21
N PHE A 186 -16.60 -7.84 9.03
CA PHE A 186 -15.68 -7.51 10.10
C PHE A 186 -15.51 -6.00 10.19
N ALA A 187 -15.56 -5.40 11.38
CA ALA A 187 -15.45 -3.96 11.55
C ALA A 187 -14.47 -3.59 12.66
N PHE A 188 -13.64 -2.59 12.36
CA PHE A 188 -13.04 -1.72 13.36
C PHE A 188 -13.92 -0.47 13.46
N LYS A 189 -14.67 -0.33 14.56
CA LYS A 189 -15.67 0.75 14.66
C LYS A 189 -15.77 1.45 16.00
N HIS A 190 -16.43 2.60 16.00
CA HIS A 190 -16.87 3.34 17.18
C HIS A 190 -18.33 2.97 17.56
N HIS A 191 -18.96 3.75 18.46
CA HIS A 191 -20.40 3.63 18.75
C HIS A 191 -21.26 4.00 17.53
N SER A 192 -22.58 3.77 17.52
CA SER A 192 -23.40 4.01 16.31
C SER A 192 -23.53 5.48 15.87
N SER A 193 -23.13 6.45 16.70
CA SER A 193 -23.41 7.88 16.53
C SER A 193 -22.21 8.82 16.62
N ASP A 194 -21.02 8.34 17.01
CA ASP A 194 -19.97 9.22 17.55
C ASP A 194 -18.67 9.19 16.73
N HIS A 195 -18.44 10.24 15.94
CA HIS A 195 -17.21 10.46 15.15
C HIS A 195 -15.96 10.67 16.02
N THR A 196 -15.41 9.61 16.61
CA THR A 196 -14.36 9.71 17.65
C THR A 196 -13.05 9.02 17.27
N ASN A 197 -11.95 9.52 17.86
CA ASN A 197 -10.53 9.29 17.50
C ASN A 197 -9.96 7.94 17.99
N GLY A 198 -10.74 6.87 18.01
CA GLY A 198 -10.23 5.53 18.31
C GLY A 198 -9.11 5.15 17.33
N SER A 199 -8.05 4.50 17.82
CA SER A 199 -6.88 4.13 17.01
C SER A 199 -6.63 2.63 17.02
N VAL A 200 -6.33 2.09 15.85
CA VAL A 200 -5.98 0.67 15.65
C VAL A 200 -4.56 0.57 15.10
N PHE A 201 -3.74 -0.27 15.72
CA PHE A 201 -2.37 -0.54 15.31
C PHE A 201 -2.12 -2.05 15.25
N ILE A 202 -1.66 -2.53 14.11
CA ILE A 202 -1.25 -3.92 13.86
C ILE A 202 0.23 -3.88 13.46
N GLY A 203 1.08 -4.53 14.26
CA GLY A 203 2.54 -4.54 14.08
C GLY A 203 3.00 -5.49 12.98
N GLY A 204 2.28 -6.60 12.78
CA GLY A 204 2.47 -7.52 11.67
C GLY A 204 1.53 -7.22 10.50
N ASN A 205 1.07 -8.28 9.86
CA ASN A 205 0.21 -8.25 8.68
C ASN A 205 -1.27 -8.30 9.05
N LEU A 206 -2.13 -7.79 8.17
CA LEU A 206 -3.56 -8.03 8.22
C LEU A 206 -3.94 -9.05 7.16
N LEU A 207 -4.37 -10.23 7.61
CA LEU A 207 -4.57 -11.40 6.76
C LEU A 207 -6.03 -11.84 6.78
N PHE A 208 -6.53 -12.21 5.60
CA PHE A 208 -7.87 -12.77 5.42
C PHE A 208 -7.76 -14.20 4.91
N ARG A 209 -8.51 -15.13 5.52
CA ARG A 209 -8.49 -16.53 5.10
C ARG A 209 -9.84 -17.20 5.20
N ALA A 210 -10.01 -18.26 4.42
CA ALA A 210 -11.15 -19.17 4.52
C ALA A 210 -10.67 -20.54 5.01
N ALA A 211 -11.16 -20.97 6.17
CA ALA A 211 -10.81 -22.27 6.77
C ALA A 211 -11.71 -23.43 6.27
N GLY A 212 -12.95 -23.11 5.91
CA GLY A 212 -13.94 -24.04 5.37
C GLY A 212 -14.29 -23.75 3.91
N ARG A 213 -14.84 -24.74 3.20
CA ARG A 213 -15.41 -24.58 1.84
C ARG A 213 -16.92 -24.81 1.91
N GLY A 214 -17.71 -23.76 1.79
CA GLY A 214 -19.16 -23.84 1.63
C GLY A 214 -19.56 -24.38 0.26
N THR A 215 -20.84 -24.68 0.10
CA THR A 215 -21.40 -25.25 -1.15
C THR A 215 -22.11 -24.24 -2.02
N ASN A 216 -22.37 -23.00 -1.54
CA ASN A 216 -23.03 -21.96 -2.31
C ASN A 216 -22.18 -20.67 -2.39
N TRP A 217 -21.79 -20.34 -3.61
CA TRP A 217 -20.54 -19.66 -3.93
C TRP A 217 -20.56 -18.11 -3.98
N PRO A 218 -21.69 -17.43 -4.27
CA PRO A 218 -21.76 -15.95 -4.25
C PRO A 218 -21.70 -15.32 -2.86
N THR A 219 -21.49 -16.11 -1.81
CA THR A 219 -21.87 -15.72 -0.44
C THR A 219 -20.76 -15.85 0.58
N GLU A 220 -19.57 -16.36 0.24
CA GLU A 220 -18.43 -16.50 1.16
C GLU A 220 -17.61 -15.21 1.27
N ARG A 221 -18.29 -14.06 1.33
CA ARG A 221 -17.67 -12.73 1.33
C ARG A 221 -17.11 -12.40 2.72
N ILE A 222 -15.89 -11.90 2.77
CA ILE A 222 -15.39 -11.13 3.90
C ILE A 222 -15.40 -9.66 3.49
N GLU A 223 -16.18 -8.87 4.22
CA GLU A 223 -16.16 -7.42 4.08
C GLU A 223 -15.54 -6.79 5.33
N MET A 224 -14.37 -6.19 5.17
CA MET A 224 -13.71 -5.42 6.21
C MET A 224 -14.20 -3.98 6.18
N LEU A 225 -14.63 -3.47 7.32
CA LEU A 225 -15.17 -2.13 7.51
C LEU A 225 -14.25 -1.32 8.42
N THR A 226 -13.70 -0.23 7.90
CA THR A 226 -12.92 0.72 8.70
C THR A 226 -13.78 1.93 9.04
N LYS A 227 -14.09 2.11 10.33
CA LYS A 227 -14.87 3.26 10.82
C LYS A 227 -14.13 4.10 11.86
N VAL A 228 -12.91 3.69 12.21
CA VAL A 228 -11.99 4.45 13.06
C VAL A 228 -11.32 5.57 12.27
N THR A 229 -10.76 6.56 12.97
CA THR A 229 -10.03 7.67 12.33
C THR A 229 -8.62 7.27 11.95
N ASN A 230 -7.89 6.57 12.83
CA ASN A 230 -6.52 6.14 12.57
C ASN A 230 -6.43 4.62 12.54
N PHE A 231 -5.96 4.10 11.41
CA PHE A 231 -5.80 2.67 11.18
C PHE A 231 -4.39 2.42 10.63
N THR A 232 -3.59 1.63 11.34
CA THR A 232 -2.20 1.35 10.94
C THR A 232 -1.93 -0.14 10.93
N VAL A 233 -1.34 -0.62 9.83
CA VAL A 233 -0.76 -1.95 9.68
C VAL A 233 0.70 -1.76 9.28
N ASN A 234 1.64 -2.18 10.12
CA ASN A 234 3.07 -2.03 9.85
C ASN A 234 3.57 -3.00 8.77
N GLY A 235 3.01 -4.21 8.72
CA GLY A 235 3.17 -5.15 7.61
C GLY A 235 2.18 -4.83 6.48
N TYR A 236 1.93 -5.81 5.61
CA TYR A 236 1.02 -5.64 4.49
C TYR A 236 -0.42 -6.04 4.81
N VAL A 237 -1.37 -5.52 4.04
CA VAL A 237 -2.75 -6.02 3.99
C VAL A 237 -2.88 -6.98 2.80
N ASP A 238 -3.28 -8.22 3.07
CA ASP A 238 -3.46 -9.23 2.03
C ASP A 238 -4.90 -9.28 1.54
N LEU A 239 -5.22 -8.53 0.49
CA LEU A 239 -6.50 -8.63 -0.20
C LEU A 239 -6.50 -9.70 -1.29
N THR A 240 -5.58 -10.67 -1.26
CA THR A 240 -5.67 -11.81 -2.18
C THR A 240 -6.96 -12.55 -1.88
N GLN A 241 -7.84 -12.65 -2.87
CA GLN A 241 -9.12 -13.30 -2.67
C GLN A 241 -8.90 -14.75 -2.20
N PRO A 242 -9.33 -15.12 -0.98
CA PRO A 242 -9.09 -16.46 -0.46
C PRO A 242 -9.80 -17.52 -1.31
N ILE A 243 -10.82 -17.12 -2.07
CA ILE A 243 -11.60 -17.94 -2.99
C ILE A 243 -11.97 -17.10 -4.23
N VAL A 244 -11.31 -17.38 -5.37
CA VAL A 244 -11.63 -16.76 -6.68
C VAL A 244 -12.69 -17.60 -7.40
N ARG A 245 -13.96 -17.22 -7.34
CA ARG A 245 -15.06 -17.90 -8.05
C ARG A 245 -16.18 -16.92 -8.45
N GLY A 246 -16.32 -16.66 -9.74
CA GLY A 246 -17.35 -15.77 -10.30
C GLY A 246 -16.81 -14.38 -10.67
N SER A 247 -17.70 -13.48 -11.06
CA SER A 247 -17.36 -12.12 -11.51
C SER A 247 -17.40 -11.07 -10.38
N LYS A 248 -17.78 -11.47 -9.16
CA LYS A 248 -17.87 -10.57 -8.00
C LYS A 248 -16.71 -10.80 -7.03
N SER A 249 -16.30 -9.74 -6.35
CA SER A 249 -15.23 -9.79 -5.36
C SER A 249 -15.74 -10.38 -4.04
N ASN A 250 -15.01 -11.37 -3.51
CA ASN A 250 -15.32 -12.02 -2.24
C ASN A 250 -14.53 -11.44 -1.06
N LEU A 251 -13.56 -10.57 -1.31
CA LEU A 251 -12.81 -9.87 -0.28
C LEU A 251 -12.84 -8.37 -0.57
N ILE A 252 -13.49 -7.64 0.33
CA ILE A 252 -13.77 -6.21 0.14
C ILE A 252 -13.28 -5.46 1.36
N TRP A 253 -12.52 -4.40 1.14
CA TRP A 253 -12.15 -3.44 2.17
C TRP A 253 -12.87 -2.12 1.93
N ASP A 254 -13.83 -1.82 2.80
CA ASP A 254 -14.45 -0.51 2.91
C ASP A 254 -13.56 0.39 3.79
N LEU A 255 -12.83 1.27 3.12
CA LEU A 255 -11.84 2.17 3.71
C LEU A 255 -12.48 3.19 4.64
N LYS A 256 -13.74 3.56 4.38
CA LYS A 256 -14.55 4.38 5.29
C LYS A 256 -16.04 4.19 5.03
N CYS A 257 -16.77 3.83 6.08
CA CYS A 257 -18.20 3.56 6.03
C CYS A 257 -18.95 3.99 7.29
N GLY A 258 -20.28 4.12 7.17
CA GLY A 258 -21.21 4.34 8.27
C GLY A 258 -21.17 5.74 8.92
N GLY A 259 -22.08 5.95 9.87
CA GLY A 259 -22.33 7.26 10.49
C GLY A 259 -23.31 8.12 9.68
N ASP A 260 -23.58 9.32 10.18
CA ASP A 260 -24.42 10.31 9.49
C ASP A 260 -23.75 10.74 8.18
N SER A 261 -24.47 10.64 7.06
CA SER A 261 -23.96 10.99 5.74
C SER A 261 -23.79 12.50 5.55
N SER A 262 -24.38 13.33 6.40
CA SER A 262 -24.21 14.79 6.37
C SER A 262 -22.99 15.29 7.15
N ALA A 263 -22.36 14.42 7.95
CA ALA A 263 -21.19 14.76 8.76
C ALA A 263 -19.88 14.37 8.08
N GLY A 264 -18.96 15.33 7.99
CA GLY A 264 -17.61 15.10 7.49
C GLY A 264 -16.85 14.07 8.33
N ASP A 265 -16.06 13.20 7.69
CA ASP A 265 -15.26 12.19 8.40
C ASP A 265 -13.94 11.91 7.70
N VAL A 266 -12.91 11.59 8.47
CA VAL A 266 -11.56 11.35 7.97
C VAL A 266 -11.09 9.95 8.37
N GLY A 267 -10.51 9.24 7.41
CA GLY A 267 -9.78 7.99 7.62
C GLY A 267 -8.31 8.17 7.25
N ASN A 268 -7.43 8.19 8.25
CA ASN A 268 -5.99 8.14 8.06
C ASN A 268 -5.56 6.67 8.16
N ILE A 269 -5.22 6.09 7.02
CA ILE A 269 -4.87 4.69 6.88
C ILE A 269 -3.40 4.62 6.49
N ARG A 270 -2.60 3.87 7.25
CA ARG A 270 -1.21 3.57 6.89
C ARG A 270 -1.01 2.07 6.82
N VAL A 271 -0.44 1.57 5.73
CA VAL A 271 -0.12 0.15 5.56
C VAL A 271 1.32 -0.02 5.12
N GLY A 272 1.98 -1.11 5.52
CA GLY A 272 3.30 -1.51 5.00
C GLY A 272 3.26 -2.09 3.59
N GLY A 273 2.07 -2.19 2.99
CA GLY A 273 1.87 -2.63 1.62
C GLY A 273 0.44 -3.10 1.40
N LEU A 274 0.02 -3.17 0.14
CA LEU A 274 -1.22 -3.79 -0.26
C LEU A 274 -0.95 -4.85 -1.33
N ARG A 275 -1.52 -6.04 -1.11
CA ARG A 275 -1.40 -7.17 -2.01
C ARG A 275 -2.77 -7.68 -2.45
N GLY A 276 -2.82 -8.28 -3.64
CA GLY A 276 -3.93 -9.14 -4.06
C GLY A 276 -4.88 -8.45 -5.02
N ASP A 277 -6.13 -8.90 -5.04
CA ASP A 277 -7.10 -8.54 -6.07
C ASP A 277 -8.53 -8.27 -5.55
N GLY A 278 -8.69 -8.23 -4.22
CA GLY A 278 -9.92 -7.80 -3.56
C GLY A 278 -10.29 -6.35 -3.87
N ALA A 279 -11.57 -6.02 -3.70
CA ALA A 279 -12.07 -4.68 -4.02
C ALA A 279 -11.86 -3.70 -2.87
N LEU A 280 -11.61 -2.44 -3.22
CA LEU A 280 -11.63 -1.31 -2.30
C LEU A 280 -12.92 -0.53 -2.50
N LYS A 281 -13.44 0.06 -1.44
CA LYS A 281 -14.51 1.05 -1.57
C LYS A 281 -14.49 2.13 -0.49
N LEU A 282 -15.21 3.20 -0.79
CA LEU A 282 -15.47 4.31 0.10
C LEU A 282 -16.97 4.57 0.11
N SER A 283 -17.69 3.91 1.02
CA SER A 283 -19.16 3.95 1.03
C SER A 283 -19.76 5.10 1.85
N LYS A 284 -18.93 5.83 2.60
CA LYS A 284 -19.35 7.00 3.37
C LYS A 284 -19.28 8.29 2.55
N GLN A 285 -20.42 8.97 2.41
CA GLN A 285 -20.51 10.31 1.83
C GLN A 285 -19.79 11.35 2.70
N ASN A 286 -19.35 12.47 2.10
CA ASN A 286 -18.64 13.55 2.79
C ASN A 286 -17.40 13.07 3.57
N SER A 287 -16.69 12.06 3.06
CA SER A 287 -15.52 11.51 3.74
C SER A 287 -14.22 11.78 3.01
N THR A 288 -13.10 11.82 3.74
CA THR A 288 -11.76 11.85 3.17
C THR A 288 -10.96 10.65 3.68
N VAL A 289 -10.41 9.85 2.78
CA VAL A 289 -9.45 8.80 3.11
C VAL A 289 -8.09 9.18 2.59
N ASN A 290 -7.11 9.17 3.49
CA ASN A 290 -5.69 9.30 3.19
C ASN A 290 -5.06 7.92 3.39
N LEU A 291 -4.70 7.25 2.31
CA LEU A 291 -4.00 5.96 2.33
C LEU A 291 -2.51 6.17 2.09
N GLU A 292 -1.71 5.92 3.13
CA GLU A 292 -0.25 5.96 3.08
C GLU A 292 0.35 4.56 2.98
N PHE A 293 1.22 4.35 2.01
CA PHE A 293 2.06 3.16 1.85
C PHE A 293 3.43 3.41 2.49
N SER A 294 3.81 2.54 3.42
CA SER A 294 5.06 2.59 4.17
C SER A 294 5.94 1.35 3.95
N ASN A 295 5.97 0.91 2.69
CA ASN A 295 6.59 -0.34 2.27
C ASN A 295 8.04 -0.49 2.74
N SER A 296 8.35 -1.72 3.16
CA SER A 296 9.74 -2.16 3.41
C SER A 296 10.23 -3.14 2.34
N GLU A 297 9.29 -3.74 1.60
CA GLU A 297 9.48 -4.69 0.51
C GLU A 297 8.45 -4.42 -0.60
N ASP A 298 8.57 -5.14 -1.72
CA ASP A 298 7.72 -4.94 -2.89
C ASP A 298 6.35 -5.59 -2.71
N HIS A 299 5.29 -4.83 -3.03
CA HIS A 299 3.92 -5.28 -2.98
C HIS A 299 3.13 -4.84 -4.22
N ALA A 300 2.13 -5.63 -4.61
CA ALA A 300 1.33 -5.38 -5.79
C ALA A 300 -0.15 -5.73 -5.55
N TRP A 301 -1.03 -4.80 -5.90
CA TRP A 301 -2.48 -4.97 -5.86
C TRP A 301 -3.10 -4.63 -7.22
N ALA A 302 -4.09 -5.42 -7.61
CA ALA A 302 -4.84 -5.25 -8.86
C ALA A 302 -6.33 -5.55 -8.64
N GLY A 303 -7.14 -4.52 -8.47
CA GLY A 303 -8.56 -4.67 -8.14
C GLY A 303 -9.40 -3.45 -8.48
N SER A 304 -10.66 -3.47 -8.07
CA SER A 304 -11.57 -2.34 -8.28
C SER A 304 -11.58 -1.38 -7.11
N LEU A 305 -11.90 -0.12 -7.40
CA LEU A 305 -12.22 0.91 -6.42
C LEU A 305 -13.63 1.44 -6.72
N GLY A 306 -14.49 1.56 -5.71
CA GLY A 306 -15.76 2.27 -5.85
C GLY A 306 -15.92 3.35 -4.78
N ILE A 307 -16.14 4.60 -5.18
CA ILE A 307 -16.39 5.73 -4.27
C ILE A 307 -17.85 6.14 -4.38
N VAL A 308 -18.56 6.29 -3.26
CA VAL A 308 -20.02 6.49 -3.28
C VAL A 308 -20.48 7.70 -4.12
N ASP A 309 -19.77 8.83 -4.02
CA ASP A 309 -20.06 10.05 -4.77
C ASP A 309 -18.90 11.05 -4.72
N SER A 310 -19.08 12.20 -5.39
CA SER A 310 -18.08 13.27 -5.51
C SER A 310 -17.84 14.09 -4.25
N THR A 311 -18.63 13.89 -3.19
CA THR A 311 -18.39 14.53 -1.90
C THR A 311 -17.30 13.83 -1.11
N SER A 312 -16.89 12.65 -1.57
CA SER A 312 -15.89 11.80 -0.93
C SER A 312 -14.55 11.87 -1.67
N VAL A 313 -13.47 11.91 -0.90
CA VAL A 313 -12.11 12.13 -1.40
C VAL A 313 -11.23 10.95 -1.03
N PHE A 314 -10.49 10.42 -2.00
CA PHE A 314 -9.51 9.36 -1.81
C PHE A 314 -8.12 9.83 -2.26
N ASN A 315 -7.19 9.88 -1.31
CA ASN A 315 -5.81 10.30 -1.53
C ASN A 315 -4.86 9.12 -1.29
N VAL A 316 -3.85 8.98 -2.13
CA VAL A 316 -2.79 7.98 -1.99
C VAL A 316 -1.46 8.69 -1.77
N THR A 317 -0.68 8.22 -0.80
CA THR A 317 0.70 8.68 -0.57
C THR A 317 1.64 7.49 -0.49
N MET A 318 2.77 7.57 -1.19
CA MET A 318 3.89 6.64 -1.06
C MET A 318 5.01 7.29 -0.26
N TYR A 319 5.18 6.80 0.97
CA TYR A 319 6.24 7.19 1.91
C TYR A 319 6.85 5.93 2.52
N ALA A 320 7.56 5.18 1.68
CA ALA A 320 8.13 3.89 2.04
C ALA A 320 9.09 3.99 3.24
N ASN A 321 9.17 2.95 4.06
CA ASN A 321 10.22 2.83 5.07
C ASN A 321 11.58 2.51 4.42
N ASN A 322 11.56 1.79 3.29
CA ASN A 322 12.73 1.52 2.45
C ASN A 322 12.56 2.24 1.10
N SER A 323 13.48 3.12 0.74
CA SER A 323 13.44 3.89 -0.51
C SER A 323 13.51 3.03 -1.78
N GLY A 324 13.98 1.78 -1.68
CA GLY A 324 13.97 0.83 -2.79
C GLY A 324 12.69 0.01 -2.89
N ALA A 325 11.79 0.08 -1.91
CA ALA A 325 10.57 -0.72 -1.90
C ALA A 325 9.50 -0.15 -2.83
N LYS A 326 8.79 -1.06 -3.49
CA LYS A 326 7.78 -0.75 -4.50
C LYS A 326 6.37 -1.06 -4.04
N GLN A 327 5.42 -0.19 -4.41
CA GLN A 327 4.00 -0.50 -4.44
C GLN A 327 3.51 -0.38 -5.88
N THR A 328 2.89 -1.43 -6.41
CA THR A 328 2.19 -1.38 -7.70
C THR A 328 0.68 -1.43 -7.46
N LEU A 329 -0.07 -0.50 -8.07
CA LEU A 329 -1.53 -0.40 -7.96
C LEU A 329 -2.19 -0.38 -9.35
N ARG A 330 -2.97 -1.42 -9.65
CA ARG A 330 -3.71 -1.53 -10.92
C ARG A 330 -5.20 -1.40 -10.64
N PHE A 331 -5.76 -0.25 -10.95
CA PHE A 331 -7.19 0.00 -10.79
C PHE A 331 -7.93 -0.54 -12.02
N ALA A 332 -8.95 -1.37 -11.78
CA ALA A 332 -9.88 -1.81 -12.80
C ALA A 332 -10.65 -0.63 -13.41
N ALA A 333 -11.19 -0.82 -14.61
CA ALA A 333 -11.94 0.21 -15.32
C ALA A 333 -13.25 0.61 -14.63
N ASP A 334 -13.79 -0.25 -13.75
CA ASP A 334 -14.99 0.02 -12.97
C ASP A 334 -15.01 -0.79 -11.65
N SER A 335 -16.10 -0.63 -10.91
CA SER A 335 -16.43 -1.37 -9.68
C SER A 335 -17.61 -2.33 -9.87
N SER A 336 -17.78 -2.87 -11.08
CA SER A 336 -18.89 -3.77 -11.43
C SER A 336 -18.87 -5.11 -10.69
N ASN A 337 -17.70 -5.50 -10.19
CA ASN A 337 -17.45 -6.69 -9.38
C ASN A 337 -17.93 -6.55 -7.92
N LEU A 338 -18.47 -5.41 -7.51
CA LEU A 338 -19.18 -5.29 -6.24
C LEU A 338 -20.57 -5.95 -6.33
N ASP A 339 -21.20 -6.17 -5.17
CA ASP A 339 -22.53 -6.76 -5.11
C ASP A 339 -23.60 -5.86 -5.75
N ASP A 340 -24.66 -6.47 -6.31
CA ASP A 340 -25.65 -5.76 -7.13
C ASP A 340 -26.38 -4.63 -6.39
N ASN A 341 -26.50 -4.74 -5.06
CA ASN A 341 -27.13 -3.75 -4.19
C ASN A 341 -26.11 -2.85 -3.46
N ASP A 342 -24.82 -2.95 -3.78
CA ASP A 342 -23.77 -2.11 -3.18
C ASP A 342 -23.81 -0.70 -3.79
N ALA A 343 -23.86 0.33 -2.94
CA ALA A 343 -23.96 1.72 -3.39
C ALA A 343 -22.72 2.19 -4.16
N CYS A 344 -21.58 1.52 -3.97
CA CYS A 344 -20.34 1.84 -4.68
C CYS A 344 -20.20 1.09 -6.01
N ARG A 345 -21.13 0.19 -6.34
CA ARG A 345 -21.08 -0.59 -7.60
C ARG A 345 -21.27 0.33 -8.80
N ASN A 346 -20.45 0.12 -9.83
CA ASN A 346 -20.45 0.95 -11.05
C ASN A 346 -20.34 2.44 -10.72
N SER A 347 -19.57 2.79 -9.70
CA SER A 347 -19.37 4.19 -9.35
C SER A 347 -18.74 4.96 -10.51
N ALA A 348 -19.22 6.18 -10.73
CA ALA A 348 -18.61 7.15 -11.65
C ALA A 348 -17.21 7.59 -11.18
N ILE A 349 -16.84 7.33 -9.93
CA ILE A 349 -15.56 7.70 -9.34
C ILE A 349 -14.87 6.45 -8.79
N HIS A 350 -13.78 6.07 -9.44
CA HIS A 350 -13.05 4.84 -9.19
C HIS A 350 -11.53 5.01 -9.37
N VAL A 351 -11.04 6.24 -9.20
CA VAL A 351 -9.63 6.62 -9.24
C VAL A 351 -9.30 7.57 -8.08
N PRO A 352 -8.03 7.70 -7.66
CA PRO A 352 -7.64 8.64 -6.61
C PRO A 352 -7.84 10.12 -7.02
N ASN A 353 -8.26 10.95 -6.07
CA ASN A 353 -8.30 12.41 -6.20
C ASN A 353 -6.89 13.02 -6.18
N SER A 354 -5.98 12.42 -5.42
CA SER A 354 -4.57 12.81 -5.43
C SER A 354 -3.63 11.64 -5.15
N VAL A 355 -2.42 11.76 -5.69
CA VAL A 355 -1.32 10.83 -5.52
C VAL A 355 -0.06 11.63 -5.19
N SER A 356 0.60 11.30 -4.08
CA SER A 356 1.90 11.87 -3.69
C SER A 356 2.96 10.78 -3.60
N VAL A 357 4.15 11.02 -4.15
CA VAL A 357 5.32 10.15 -4.01
C VAL A 357 6.45 10.92 -3.36
N GLU A 358 6.80 10.50 -2.15
CA GLU A 358 7.74 11.21 -1.27
C GLU A 358 8.92 10.33 -0.86
N ASN A 359 8.76 9.00 -0.85
CA ASN A 359 9.86 8.06 -0.70
C ASN A 359 9.44 6.68 -1.21
N GLY A 360 10.32 5.97 -1.93
CA GLY A 360 10.00 4.67 -2.52
C GLY A 360 9.47 4.76 -3.94
N ILE A 361 9.02 3.62 -4.47
CA ILE A 361 8.59 3.48 -5.86
C ILE A 361 7.08 3.22 -5.91
N LEU A 362 6.33 4.05 -6.64
CA LEU A 362 4.91 3.84 -6.89
C LEU A 362 4.64 3.66 -8.39
N GLU A 363 4.06 2.52 -8.75
CA GLU A 363 3.60 2.25 -10.11
C GLU A 363 2.07 2.20 -10.15
N MET A 364 1.45 2.85 -11.14
CA MET A 364 -0.01 2.92 -11.24
C MET A 364 -0.56 2.72 -12.65
N ASN A 365 -1.77 2.16 -12.72
CA ASN A 365 -2.62 2.17 -13.90
C ASN A 365 -4.09 2.40 -13.53
N PHE A 366 -4.84 3.15 -14.35
CA PHE A 366 -6.27 3.48 -14.14
C PHE A 366 -7.22 2.89 -15.20
N SER A 367 -6.74 1.95 -16.01
CA SER A 367 -7.49 1.29 -17.08
C SER A 367 -8.16 2.26 -18.06
N GLY A 368 -7.44 3.32 -18.44
CA GLY A 368 -7.90 4.36 -19.36
C GLY A 368 -8.62 5.55 -18.72
N ASN A 369 -8.84 5.53 -17.40
CA ASN A 369 -9.41 6.66 -16.67
C ASN A 369 -8.35 7.71 -16.29
N VAL A 370 -8.82 8.92 -15.96
CA VAL A 370 -7.97 10.04 -15.56
C VAL A 370 -8.05 10.22 -14.04
N GLY A 371 -6.95 9.95 -13.34
CA GLY A 371 -6.81 10.26 -11.91
C GLY A 371 -6.75 11.77 -11.68
N GLY A 372 -6.83 12.19 -10.42
CA GLY A 372 -6.67 13.61 -10.07
C GLY A 372 -5.22 14.08 -10.17
N LYS A 373 -4.72 14.76 -9.14
CA LYS A 373 -3.37 15.33 -9.15
C LYS A 373 -2.30 14.29 -8.79
N LEU A 374 -1.23 14.21 -9.57
CA LEU A 374 0.04 13.56 -9.20
C LEU A 374 1.06 14.58 -8.69
N SER A 375 1.76 14.26 -7.61
CA SER A 375 2.92 15.01 -7.14
C SER A 375 4.10 14.09 -6.81
N VAL A 376 5.28 14.41 -7.36
CA VAL A 376 6.53 13.67 -7.10
C VAL A 376 7.56 14.65 -6.56
N ASN A 377 7.93 14.53 -5.28
CA ASN A 377 8.74 15.55 -4.58
C ASN A 377 9.92 14.99 -3.77
N GLY A 378 9.96 13.69 -3.49
CA GLY A 378 11.02 13.08 -2.70
C GLY A 378 12.30 12.84 -3.50
N SER A 379 13.47 13.08 -2.92
CA SER A 379 14.75 12.78 -3.60
C SER A 379 14.96 11.28 -3.86
N SER A 380 14.24 10.43 -3.14
CA SER A 380 14.21 8.97 -3.32
C SER A 380 12.82 8.48 -3.74
N ALA A 381 11.96 9.38 -4.22
CA ALA A 381 10.68 9.04 -4.82
C ALA A 381 10.89 8.61 -6.27
N ALA A 382 10.15 7.60 -6.71
CA ALA A 382 10.00 7.27 -8.12
C ALA A 382 8.55 6.96 -8.44
N PHE A 383 8.05 7.51 -9.55
CA PHE A 383 6.73 7.18 -10.09
C PHE A 383 6.86 6.52 -11.46
N GLY A 384 6.10 5.47 -11.72
CA GLY A 384 6.02 4.81 -13.02
C GLY A 384 4.58 4.50 -13.44
N ALA A 385 4.37 4.36 -14.74
CA ALA A 385 3.17 3.68 -15.21
C ALA A 385 3.35 2.16 -15.07
N THR A 386 2.26 1.40 -15.18
CA THR A 386 2.33 -0.05 -15.36
C THR A 386 1.18 -0.50 -16.25
N GLY A 387 1.16 -1.76 -16.68
CA GLY A 387 0.02 -2.33 -17.41
C GLY A 387 -1.24 -2.55 -16.56
N VAL A 388 -2.36 -2.79 -17.24
CA VAL A 388 -3.69 -3.01 -16.62
C VAL A 388 -3.79 -4.34 -15.87
N SER A 389 -2.92 -5.31 -16.18
CA SER A 389 -2.85 -6.60 -15.50
C SER A 389 -1.40 -6.94 -15.12
N PRO A 390 -1.18 -7.90 -14.21
CA PRO A 390 0.16 -8.36 -13.85
C PRO A 390 0.96 -8.97 -15.02
N ASP A 391 0.30 -9.34 -16.12
CA ASP A 391 0.94 -9.95 -17.30
C ASP A 391 1.58 -8.90 -18.23
N TYR A 392 1.28 -7.61 -18.02
CA TYR A 392 1.80 -6.50 -18.81
C TYR A 392 2.55 -5.52 -17.90
N GLU A 393 3.84 -5.38 -18.12
CA GLU A 393 4.67 -4.45 -17.35
C GLU A 393 4.48 -3.01 -17.83
N TYR A 394 4.41 -2.78 -19.14
CA TYR A 394 4.18 -1.46 -19.74
C TYR A 394 2.70 -1.02 -19.69
N GLY A 395 2.47 0.29 -19.59
CA GLY A 395 1.14 0.85 -19.77
C GLY A 395 1.06 2.38 -19.79
N SER A 396 -0.16 2.88 -19.94
CA SER A 396 -0.44 4.31 -19.91
C SER A 396 -1.21 4.70 -18.65
N VAL A 397 -0.85 5.83 -18.05
CA VAL A 397 -1.57 6.42 -16.92
C VAL A 397 -1.79 7.91 -17.16
N ALA A 398 -2.99 8.39 -16.83
CA ALA A 398 -3.38 9.79 -16.99
C ALA A 398 -3.78 10.40 -15.64
N PHE A 399 -3.29 11.61 -15.40
CA PHE A 399 -3.63 12.45 -14.25
C PHE A 399 -4.17 13.77 -14.77
N SER A 400 -5.10 14.41 -14.05
CA SER A 400 -5.59 15.73 -14.44
C SER A 400 -4.47 16.78 -14.37
N ARG A 401 -3.52 16.60 -13.45
CA ARG A 401 -2.37 17.49 -13.27
C ARG A 401 -1.17 16.73 -12.73
N ILE A 402 0.02 17.10 -13.19
CA ILE A 402 1.28 16.56 -12.69
C ILE A 402 2.15 17.71 -12.19
N ASP A 403 2.57 17.63 -10.92
CA ASP A 403 3.55 18.55 -10.33
C ASP A 403 4.83 17.78 -9.93
N TRP A 404 5.96 18.15 -10.51
CA TRP A 404 7.26 17.51 -10.27
C TRP A 404 8.22 18.44 -9.54
N GLY A 405 8.48 18.17 -8.26
CA GLY A 405 9.42 18.93 -7.41
C GLY A 405 10.77 18.24 -7.20
N GLY A 406 10.85 16.93 -7.39
CA GLY A 406 12.08 16.15 -7.22
C GLY A 406 11.84 14.65 -7.38
N GLY A 407 12.91 13.87 -7.43
CA GLY A 407 12.83 12.42 -7.61
C GLY A 407 12.70 12.01 -9.08
N ALA A 408 12.27 10.78 -9.32
CA ALA A 408 12.33 10.13 -10.61
C ALA A 408 10.97 9.83 -11.25
N PHE A 409 10.93 9.87 -12.58
CA PHE A 409 9.95 9.11 -13.36
C PHE A 409 10.62 7.87 -13.97
N ALA A 410 9.98 6.71 -13.86
CA ALA A 410 10.46 5.45 -14.39
C ALA A 410 9.59 4.97 -15.56
N PHE A 411 10.25 4.46 -16.60
CA PHE A 411 9.62 4.02 -17.84
C PHE A 411 10.18 2.67 -18.28
N ASP A 412 9.28 1.72 -18.51
CA ASP A 412 9.55 0.49 -19.24
C ASP A 412 9.33 0.71 -20.74
N ILE A 413 10.33 0.39 -21.57
CA ILE A 413 10.29 0.61 -23.03
C ILE A 413 10.67 -0.68 -23.75
N PHE A 414 9.83 -1.09 -24.70
CA PHE A 414 9.94 -2.34 -25.45
C PHE A 414 9.95 -2.06 -26.96
N PRO A 415 11.11 -1.70 -27.56
CA PRO A 415 11.21 -1.29 -28.95
C PRO A 415 10.77 -2.37 -29.95
N ASN A 416 11.08 -3.64 -29.68
CA ASN A 416 10.78 -4.79 -30.54
C ASN A 416 9.28 -5.00 -30.83
N ILE A 417 8.40 -4.53 -29.94
CA ILE A 417 6.94 -4.59 -30.10
C ILE A 417 6.29 -3.20 -30.16
N ASP A 418 7.11 -2.16 -30.32
CA ASP A 418 6.70 -0.75 -30.31
C ASP A 418 5.82 -0.38 -29.10
N ALA A 419 6.19 -0.90 -27.92
CA ALA A 419 5.45 -0.71 -26.68
C ALA A 419 6.30 -0.02 -25.61
N GLY A 420 5.64 0.41 -24.53
CA GLY A 420 6.28 1.12 -23.44
C GLY A 420 5.36 2.12 -22.76
N ASP A 421 5.86 2.66 -21.67
CA ASP A 421 5.10 3.53 -20.78
C ASP A 421 4.78 4.90 -21.37
N LEU A 422 3.67 5.47 -20.92
CA LEU A 422 3.27 6.85 -21.19
C LEU A 422 2.56 7.45 -19.97
N ILE A 423 3.00 8.63 -19.55
CA ILE A 423 2.37 9.38 -18.46
C ILE A 423 1.77 10.69 -19.02
N THR A 424 0.48 10.89 -18.84
CA THR A 424 -0.23 12.04 -19.44
C THR A 424 -0.83 12.97 -18.38
N ALA A 425 -0.63 14.28 -18.55
CA ALA A 425 -1.45 15.30 -17.91
C ALA A 425 -2.65 15.62 -18.81
N ALA A 426 -3.80 15.01 -18.50
CA ALA A 426 -5.01 15.06 -19.32
C ALA A 426 -5.94 16.22 -18.92
N LYS A 427 -6.62 16.81 -19.90
CA LYS A 427 -7.64 17.82 -19.68
C LYS A 427 -8.89 17.16 -19.13
N VAL A 428 -9.46 17.78 -18.10
CA VAL A 428 -10.74 17.40 -17.53
C VAL A 428 -11.72 18.56 -17.72
N ASP A 429 -12.89 18.25 -18.28
CA ASP A 429 -13.94 19.24 -18.53
C ASP A 429 -14.36 19.94 -17.24
N GLY A 430 -14.40 21.27 -17.30
CA GLY A 430 -14.77 22.10 -16.14
C GLY A 430 -13.64 22.33 -15.13
N ASP A 431 -12.46 21.72 -15.31
CA ASP A 431 -11.27 21.98 -14.48
C ASP A 431 -10.26 22.85 -15.24
N PRO A 432 -10.15 24.16 -14.92
CA PRO A 432 -9.20 25.05 -15.57
C PRO A 432 -7.73 24.70 -15.28
N ASP A 433 -7.45 24.01 -14.17
CA ASP A 433 -6.10 23.67 -13.72
C ASP A 433 -5.64 22.27 -14.17
N SER A 434 -6.45 21.59 -14.99
CA SER A 434 -6.17 20.30 -15.61
C SER A 434 -5.42 20.40 -16.94
N GLY A 435 -4.79 19.31 -17.37
CA GLY A 435 -3.99 19.20 -18.60
C GLY A 435 -2.56 19.72 -18.45
N ILE A 436 -2.10 19.99 -17.24
CA ILE A 436 -0.86 20.71 -16.96
C ILE A 436 0.21 19.77 -16.39
N PHE A 437 1.39 19.76 -17.03
CA PHE A 437 2.62 19.19 -16.45
C PHE A 437 3.53 20.33 -15.98
N ASN A 438 3.75 20.44 -14.68
CA ASN A 438 4.46 21.55 -14.08
C ASN A 438 5.66 21.06 -13.25
N VAL A 439 6.86 21.43 -13.69
CA VAL A 439 8.07 21.35 -12.86
C VAL A 439 8.03 22.51 -11.87
N VAL A 440 8.01 22.18 -10.57
CA VAL A 440 7.77 23.14 -9.49
C VAL A 440 8.98 24.07 -9.32
N SER A 441 8.72 25.34 -8.96
CA SER A 441 9.79 26.29 -8.67
C SER A 441 10.70 25.79 -7.54
N GLY A 442 12.01 25.81 -7.77
CA GLY A 442 13.01 25.28 -6.83
C GLY A 442 13.16 23.75 -6.88
N ALA A 443 12.59 23.09 -7.91
CA ALA A 443 12.78 21.68 -8.14
C ALA A 443 14.27 21.29 -8.24
N SER A 444 14.61 20.11 -7.73
CA SER A 444 15.99 19.60 -7.76
C SER A 444 16.02 18.08 -7.69
N GLY A 445 17.12 17.47 -8.17
CA GLY A 445 17.26 16.01 -8.19
C GLY A 445 16.22 15.35 -9.11
N LEU A 446 15.98 15.97 -10.27
CA LEU A 446 15.09 15.47 -11.30
C LEU A 446 15.78 14.34 -12.07
N GLU A 447 15.13 13.18 -12.15
CA GLU A 447 15.68 11.99 -12.82
C GLU A 447 14.63 11.33 -13.73
N MET A 448 15.08 10.79 -14.86
CA MET A 448 14.29 9.86 -15.67
C MET A 448 15.03 8.53 -15.78
N LYS A 449 14.32 7.44 -15.45
CA LYS A 449 14.84 6.08 -15.45
C LYS A 449 14.23 5.31 -16.61
N PHE A 450 15.06 4.72 -17.46
CA PHE A 450 14.64 3.94 -18.61
C PHE A 450 15.10 2.49 -18.48
N ASN A 451 14.12 1.59 -18.37
CA ASN A 451 14.34 0.16 -18.50
C ASN A 451 14.12 -0.24 -19.96
N VAL A 452 15.24 -0.47 -20.66
CA VAL A 452 15.24 -0.78 -22.10
C VAL A 452 16.25 -1.88 -22.37
N SER A 453 15.80 -2.95 -23.01
CA SER A 453 16.69 -4.02 -23.46
C SER A 453 17.53 -3.54 -24.64
N ALA A 454 18.85 -3.44 -24.45
CA ALA A 454 19.79 -3.08 -25.52
C ALA A 454 19.67 -4.02 -26.72
N ARG A 455 19.46 -5.32 -26.46
CA ARG A 455 19.25 -6.34 -27.50
C ARG A 455 17.99 -6.07 -28.31
N ASP A 456 16.87 -5.78 -27.64
CA ASP A 456 15.61 -5.52 -28.34
C ASP A 456 15.66 -4.20 -29.12
N LEU A 457 16.38 -3.22 -28.59
CA LEU A 457 16.68 -1.97 -29.32
C LEU A 457 17.52 -2.26 -30.57
N GLU A 458 18.65 -2.95 -30.45
CA GLU A 458 19.52 -3.27 -31.60
C GLU A 458 18.78 -4.04 -32.70
N MET A 459 17.96 -5.02 -32.31
CA MET A 459 17.13 -5.78 -33.24
C MET A 459 16.14 -4.87 -33.97
N PHE A 460 15.43 -4.00 -33.23
CA PHE A 460 14.52 -3.03 -33.81
C PHE A 460 15.24 -2.10 -34.81
N LEU A 461 16.39 -1.53 -34.41
CA LEU A 461 17.16 -0.59 -35.24
C LEU A 461 17.62 -1.26 -36.54
N TYR A 462 18.13 -2.50 -36.45
CA TYR A 462 18.59 -3.27 -37.58
C TYR A 462 17.45 -3.63 -38.54
N GLU A 463 16.35 -4.17 -38.02
CA GLU A 463 15.20 -4.62 -38.82
C GLU A 463 14.50 -3.45 -39.53
N ASN A 464 14.46 -2.28 -38.90
CA ASN A 464 13.83 -1.08 -39.47
C ASN A 464 14.81 -0.19 -40.26
N GLY A 465 16.12 -0.47 -40.21
CA GLY A 465 17.13 0.32 -40.90
C GLY A 465 17.22 1.77 -40.40
N VAL A 466 16.99 2.00 -39.10
CA VAL A 466 16.99 3.32 -38.46
C VAL A 466 18.10 3.43 -37.41
N GLU A 467 18.54 4.66 -37.13
CA GLU A 467 19.61 4.92 -36.15
C GLU A 467 19.10 5.04 -34.71
N SER A 468 17.81 5.36 -34.53
CA SER A 468 17.19 5.51 -33.22
C SER A 468 15.73 5.08 -33.22
N TYR A 469 15.26 4.63 -32.05
CA TYR A 469 13.85 4.45 -31.74
C TYR A 469 13.36 5.67 -30.96
N GLU A 470 12.28 6.31 -31.39
CA GLU A 470 11.70 7.47 -30.70
C GLU A 470 10.35 7.11 -30.08
N ARG A 471 10.10 7.55 -28.85
CA ARG A 471 8.81 7.35 -28.18
C ARG A 471 8.43 8.57 -27.32
N ALA A 472 7.16 8.97 -27.39
CA ALA A 472 6.60 9.89 -26.42
C ALA A 472 6.47 9.17 -25.07
N ILE A 473 7.06 9.74 -24.02
CA ILE A 473 7.09 9.17 -22.67
C ILE A 473 6.23 9.98 -21.69
N MET A 474 6.05 11.26 -21.99
CA MET A 474 5.10 12.12 -21.28
C MET A 474 4.33 12.99 -22.28
N ALA A 475 3.08 13.31 -21.94
CA ALA A 475 2.25 14.23 -22.72
C ALA A 475 1.47 15.19 -21.80
N TRP A 476 1.08 16.34 -22.33
CA TRP A 476 0.20 17.30 -21.66
C TRP A 476 -0.85 17.83 -22.64
N GLU A 477 -2.04 18.19 -22.16
CA GLU A 477 -3.12 18.66 -23.05
C GLU A 477 -3.41 20.16 -22.93
N THR A 478 -2.75 20.86 -22.01
CA THR A 478 -2.90 22.32 -21.83
C THR A 478 -1.57 23.04 -21.85
N SER A 479 -0.61 22.64 -21.00
CA SER A 479 0.70 23.29 -20.98
C SER A 479 1.75 22.51 -20.20
N SER A 480 3.01 22.78 -20.51
CA SER A 480 4.13 22.38 -19.69
C SER A 480 5.29 23.37 -19.74
N ASN A 481 6.06 23.42 -18.65
CA ASN A 481 7.34 24.12 -18.55
C ASN A 481 8.55 23.17 -18.59
N ILE A 482 8.36 21.85 -18.81
CA ILE A 482 9.46 20.85 -18.73
C ILE A 482 10.62 21.15 -19.70
N GLY A 483 10.35 21.81 -20.83
CA GLY A 483 11.36 22.20 -21.81
C GLY A 483 12.47 23.10 -21.22
N GLU A 484 12.15 23.88 -20.19
CA GLU A 484 13.11 24.75 -19.50
C GLU A 484 14.09 23.97 -18.61
N TYR A 485 13.76 22.72 -18.26
CA TYR A 485 14.49 21.89 -17.29
C TYR A 485 15.19 20.69 -17.93
N LEU A 486 15.16 20.52 -19.26
CA LEU A 486 15.77 19.35 -19.93
C LEU A 486 17.25 19.17 -19.59
N GLY A 487 17.99 20.27 -19.39
CA GLY A 487 19.40 20.25 -19.01
C GLY A 487 19.67 19.85 -17.55
N ASP A 488 18.65 19.91 -16.70
CA ASP A 488 18.73 19.60 -15.26
C ASP A 488 18.28 18.16 -14.94
N ILE A 489 17.70 17.45 -15.92
CA ILE A 489 17.20 16.09 -15.76
C ILE A 489 18.36 15.09 -15.91
N ALA A 490 18.63 14.34 -14.85
CA ALA A 490 19.53 13.19 -14.91
C ALA A 490 18.86 12.02 -15.64
N LEU A 491 19.65 11.29 -16.44
CA LEU A 491 19.18 10.09 -17.14
C LEU A 491 19.87 8.86 -16.54
N ALA A 492 19.07 7.91 -16.08
CA ALA A 492 19.52 6.57 -15.71
C ALA A 492 18.98 5.57 -16.74
N VAL A 493 19.89 4.90 -17.44
CA VAL A 493 19.58 4.08 -18.61
C VAL A 493 20.30 2.74 -18.48
N SER A 494 19.70 1.70 -19.05
CA SER A 494 20.32 0.37 -19.17
C SER A 494 21.63 0.41 -19.97
N ASP A 495 22.60 -0.45 -19.60
CA ASP A 495 23.89 -0.55 -20.28
C ASP A 495 23.71 -0.81 -21.79
N GLY A 496 24.52 -0.14 -22.62
CA GLY A 496 24.46 -0.28 -24.09
C GLY A 496 23.39 0.57 -24.77
N VAL A 497 22.65 1.40 -24.03
CA VAL A 497 21.64 2.31 -24.58
C VAL A 497 22.01 3.76 -24.26
N GLU A 498 21.94 4.63 -25.27
CA GLU A 498 21.99 6.08 -25.12
C GLU A 498 20.57 6.66 -25.27
N VAL A 499 20.23 7.63 -24.44
CA VAL A 499 18.94 8.33 -24.48
C VAL A 499 19.14 9.82 -24.63
N ARG A 500 18.32 10.44 -25.48
CA ARG A 500 18.20 11.90 -25.60
C ARG A 500 16.76 12.32 -25.45
N LEU A 501 16.54 13.40 -24.71
CA LEU A 501 15.22 13.98 -24.48
C LEU A 501 15.03 15.25 -25.30
N PHE A 502 13.85 15.45 -25.85
CA PHE A 502 13.43 16.70 -26.46
C PHE A 502 11.91 16.87 -26.39
N VAL A 503 11.46 18.12 -26.44
CA VAL A 503 10.03 18.43 -26.56
C VAL A 503 9.65 18.46 -28.03
N ARG A 504 8.56 17.76 -28.38
CA ARG A 504 7.93 17.79 -29.69
C ARG A 504 6.44 18.00 -29.47
N ASP A 505 5.93 19.12 -29.96
CA ASP A 505 4.54 19.55 -29.74
C ASP A 505 4.20 19.51 -28.24
N ASP A 506 3.12 18.82 -27.87
CA ASP A 506 2.65 18.69 -26.49
C ASP A 506 3.17 17.40 -25.80
N SER A 507 4.39 17.00 -26.11
CA SER A 507 4.99 15.77 -25.57
C SER A 507 6.49 15.89 -25.31
N LEU A 508 6.92 15.18 -24.28
CA LEU A 508 8.33 14.84 -24.09
C LEU A 508 8.62 13.53 -24.80
N VAL A 509 9.59 13.56 -25.71
CA VAL A 509 10.02 12.41 -26.50
C VAL A 509 11.41 11.98 -26.06
N ALA A 510 11.57 10.67 -25.88
CA ALA A 510 12.87 10.03 -25.71
C ALA A 510 13.29 9.37 -27.03
N SER A 511 14.52 9.63 -27.46
CA SER A 511 15.19 8.95 -28.57
C SER A 511 16.25 8.01 -28.00
N PHE A 512 16.14 6.74 -28.36
CA PHE A 512 16.97 5.64 -27.90
C PHE A 512 17.88 5.17 -29.04
N SER A 513 19.18 5.09 -28.80
CA SER A 513 20.17 4.55 -29.75
C SER A 513 21.08 3.53 -29.08
N ALA A 514 21.53 2.52 -29.83
CA ALA A 514 22.47 1.54 -29.33
C ALA A 514 23.89 2.14 -29.24
N VAL A 515 24.57 1.88 -28.13
CA VAL A 515 25.99 2.19 -27.97
C VAL A 515 26.79 0.92 -28.31
N PRO A 516 27.68 0.96 -29.32
CA PRO A 516 28.44 -0.23 -29.70
C PRO A 516 29.21 -0.79 -28.50
N GLU A 517 29.04 -2.07 -28.19
CA GLU A 517 29.78 -2.69 -27.10
C GLU A 517 31.30 -2.53 -27.31
N PRO A 518 32.11 -2.34 -26.24
CA PRO A 518 33.55 -2.15 -26.37
C PRO A 518 34.26 -3.23 -27.18
N ALA A 519 33.75 -4.47 -27.13
CA ALA A 519 34.26 -5.59 -27.91
C ALA A 519 33.97 -5.46 -29.42
N ALA A 520 32.81 -4.95 -29.80
CA ALA A 520 32.47 -4.66 -31.20
C ALA A 520 33.37 -3.55 -31.75
N VAL A 521 33.58 -2.49 -30.98
CA VAL A 521 34.52 -1.40 -31.32
C VAL A 521 35.94 -1.93 -31.47
N ALA A 522 36.40 -2.79 -30.56
CA ALA A 522 37.71 -3.43 -30.64
C ALA A 522 37.85 -4.34 -31.88
N ALA A 523 36.80 -5.07 -32.25
CA ALA A 523 36.78 -5.90 -33.45
C ALA A 523 36.88 -5.06 -34.74
N TYR A 524 36.20 -3.91 -34.80
CA TYR A 524 36.36 -2.96 -35.91
C TYR A 524 37.79 -2.42 -36.00
N PHE A 525 38.39 -2.02 -34.89
CA PHE A 525 39.79 -1.59 -34.86
C PHE A 525 40.75 -2.72 -35.25
N ALA A 526 40.50 -3.96 -34.82
CA ALA A 526 41.28 -5.13 -35.21
C ALA A 526 41.15 -5.44 -36.71
N ALA A 527 39.95 -5.34 -37.28
CA ALA A 527 39.71 -5.52 -38.70
C ALA A 527 40.38 -4.43 -39.54
N MET A 528 40.29 -3.17 -39.12
CA MET A 528 41.01 -2.05 -39.76
C MET A 528 42.53 -2.23 -39.67
N ALA A 529 43.05 -2.65 -38.51
CA ALA A 529 44.46 -2.94 -38.34
C ALA A 529 44.92 -4.09 -39.26
N LEU A 530 44.11 -5.12 -39.43
CA LEU A 530 44.39 -6.23 -40.35
C LEU A 530 44.38 -5.78 -41.82
N ALA A 531 43.42 -4.94 -42.22
CA ALA A 531 43.35 -4.38 -43.57
C ALA A 531 44.55 -3.48 -43.88
N LEU A 532 44.92 -2.58 -42.96
CA LEU A 532 46.11 -1.72 -43.08
C LEU A 532 47.41 -2.54 -43.12
N ALA A 533 47.51 -3.59 -42.31
CA ALA A 533 48.65 -4.50 -42.34
C ALA A 533 48.75 -5.25 -43.68
N ALA A 534 47.63 -5.67 -44.26
CA ALA A 534 47.57 -6.31 -45.59
C ALA A 534 48.01 -5.35 -46.70
N ILE A 535 47.53 -4.10 -46.69
CA ILE A 535 47.94 -3.05 -47.65
C ILE A 535 49.45 -2.78 -47.54
N ARG A 536 49.99 -2.67 -46.32
CA ARG A 536 51.42 -2.44 -46.09
C ARG A 536 52.29 -3.63 -46.53
N ARG A 537 51.77 -4.86 -46.50
CA ARG A 537 52.45 -6.06 -46.97
C ARG A 537 52.39 -6.20 -48.50
N GLY A 538 51.32 -5.73 -49.13
CA GLY A 538 51.20 -5.63 -50.59
C GLY A 538 52.15 -4.58 -51.19
N ALA A 539 52.26 -3.41 -50.57
CA ALA A 539 53.14 -2.32 -51.02
C ALA A 539 54.66 -2.59 -50.86
N ARG A 540 55.06 -3.67 -50.16
CA ARG A 540 56.46 -4.13 -50.07
C ARG A 540 56.81 -5.21 -51.11
N LYS A 541 55.82 -5.68 -51.87
CA LYS A 541 56.00 -6.69 -52.94
C LYS A 541 55.91 -6.10 -54.36
N SER A 542 55.68 -4.81 -54.48
CA SER A 542 55.96 -3.99 -55.68
C SER A 542 57.31 -3.31 -55.51
#